data_AF-A0A955SWA4-F1
#
_entry.id   AF-A0A955SWA4-F1
#
_cell.length_a   1.000
_cell.length_b   1.000
_cell.length_c   1.000
_cell.angle_alpha   90.00
_cell.angle_beta   90.00
_cell.angle_gamma   90.00
#
_symmetry.space_group_name_H-M   'P 1'
#
loop_
_entity.id
_entity.type
_entity.pdbx_description
1 polymer ?
#
loop_
_entity_poly.entity_id
_entity_poly.type
_entity_poly.pdbx_seq_one_letter_code
_entity_poly.pdbx_strand_id
1 'polypeptide(L)'
;MPEQTGWLFGYYPMGQEMVFWLIPDGGEDRLRLVSPYAPSCYVETRDPKKLDRFLVSLSKTTAFVPVGKTERKDFWTGKDRELFELKVVNLDRAYQEINQLYRKHPDLSYYDCDIPFEQFFGYKHNLFPSVRCRFRYEGENLLECEPLEETGDTNYPAMPLRVAQLHGEAYLDPRRASLHYLALQMGDAMIEWETDDLSDLFHSLNAYLDDWDPDLIWTTGGDSLLMPCLFHLAGRLNIPLHLDRELNIRRKISLEGRSYVSYGRIVYRDPDYPLWGRWHI
;
A
#
# COMPACT_ATOMS: atom_id res chain seq x y z
N MET A 1 21.53 -8.26 19.79
CA MET A 1 20.11 -7.90 19.56
C MET A 1 19.34 -9.18 19.36
N PRO A 2 18.15 -9.33 19.95
CA PRO A 2 17.38 -10.56 19.82
C PRO A 2 16.95 -10.74 18.37
N GLU A 3 17.24 -11.92 17.85
CA GLU A 3 16.69 -12.42 16.60
C GLU A 3 15.31 -13.00 16.88
N GLN A 4 14.33 -12.67 16.03
CA GLN A 4 12.97 -13.18 16.14
C GLN A 4 12.54 -13.86 14.85
N THR A 5 11.51 -14.69 14.98
CA THR A 5 10.84 -15.39 13.89
C THR A 5 9.36 -15.07 13.92
N GLY A 6 8.74 -15.03 12.75
CA GLY A 6 7.32 -14.72 12.61
C GLY A 6 6.90 -14.64 11.15
N TRP A 7 5.83 -13.92 10.89
CA TRP A 7 5.27 -13.71 9.56
C TRP A 7 5.41 -12.26 9.13
N LEU A 8 5.79 -12.05 7.87
CA LEU A 8 5.66 -10.76 7.20
C LEU A 8 4.21 -10.62 6.70
N PHE A 9 3.38 -9.96 7.51
CA PHE A 9 1.98 -9.72 7.20
C PHE A 9 1.82 -8.83 5.96
N GLY A 10 2.59 -7.75 5.88
CA GLY A 10 2.53 -6.84 4.74
C GLY A 10 3.63 -5.81 4.80
N TYR A 11 3.88 -5.17 3.66
CA TYR A 11 4.86 -4.09 3.56
C TYR A 11 4.53 -3.18 2.39
N TYR A 12 4.85 -1.90 2.55
CA TYR A 12 4.52 -0.87 1.57
C TYR A 12 5.48 0.32 1.69
N PRO A 13 5.67 1.10 0.61
CA PRO A 13 6.42 2.35 0.68
C PRO A 13 5.64 3.42 1.45
N MET A 14 6.34 4.23 2.24
CA MET A 14 5.80 5.45 2.85
C MET A 14 6.90 6.49 2.97
N GLY A 15 6.77 7.62 2.27
CA GLY A 15 7.79 8.67 2.27
C GLY A 15 9.11 8.21 1.65
N GLN A 16 10.13 7.97 2.48
CA GLN A 16 11.48 7.54 2.06
C GLN A 16 11.85 6.13 2.58
N GLU A 17 10.86 5.41 3.11
CA GLU A 17 11.04 4.16 3.81
C GLU A 17 10.10 3.10 3.25
N MET A 18 10.49 1.83 3.41
CA MET A 18 9.55 0.72 3.41
C MET A 18 9.08 0.50 4.84
N VAL A 19 7.77 0.41 5.01
CA VAL A 19 7.12 0.01 6.26
C VAL A 19 6.83 -1.49 6.18
N PHE A 20 7.07 -2.20 7.28
CA PHE A 20 6.86 -3.63 7.44
C PHE A 20 5.94 -3.85 8.63
N TRP A 21 4.94 -4.70 8.43
CA TRP A 21 4.11 -5.24 9.49
C TRP A 21 4.47 -6.70 9.68
N LEU A 22 4.96 -7.02 10.87
CA LEU A 22 5.41 -8.35 11.26
C LEU A 22 4.59 -8.87 12.44
N ILE A 23 4.30 -10.16 12.41
CA ILE A 23 3.64 -10.88 13.49
C ILE A 23 4.64 -11.91 14.03
N PRO A 24 5.28 -11.69 15.20
CA PRO A 24 6.19 -12.66 15.80
C PRO A 24 5.47 -13.99 16.12
N ASP A 25 6.24 -15.08 16.30
CA ASP A 25 5.72 -16.43 16.56
C ASP A 25 4.72 -16.55 17.74
N GLY A 26 4.69 -15.59 18.65
CA GLY A 26 3.69 -15.51 19.73
C GLY A 26 2.31 -15.01 19.28
N GLY A 27 2.19 -14.34 18.13
CA GLY A 27 0.92 -13.86 17.55
C GLY A 27 0.29 -12.63 18.25
N GLU A 28 0.71 -12.32 19.47
CA GLU A 28 0.11 -11.25 20.29
C GLU A 28 0.51 -9.83 19.86
N ASP A 29 1.78 -9.63 19.54
CA ASP A 29 2.35 -8.31 19.22
C ASP A 29 2.45 -8.09 17.71
N ARG A 30 2.12 -6.89 17.25
CA ARG A 30 2.17 -6.53 15.82
C ARG A 30 3.23 -5.45 15.68
N LEU A 31 4.34 -5.80 15.04
CA LEU A 31 5.49 -4.93 14.93
C LEU A 31 5.40 -4.12 13.65
N ARG A 32 5.30 -2.81 13.81
CA ARG A 32 5.52 -1.85 12.73
C ARG A 32 7.01 -1.48 12.72
N LEU A 33 7.73 -1.92 11.70
CA LEU A 33 9.13 -1.59 11.50
C LEU A 33 9.34 -0.86 10.19
N VAL A 34 10.44 -0.13 10.06
CA VAL A 34 10.80 0.65 8.89
C VAL A 34 12.23 0.37 8.43
N SER A 35 12.48 0.50 7.13
CA SER A 35 13.83 0.52 6.56
C SER A 35 13.92 1.59 5.49
N PRO A 36 14.99 2.40 5.44
CA PRO A 36 15.23 3.33 4.35
C PRO A 36 15.17 2.63 2.99
N TYR A 37 14.50 3.25 2.03
CA TYR A 37 14.33 2.67 0.71
C TYR A 37 14.39 3.70 -0.40
N ALA A 38 15.40 3.55 -1.25
CA ALA A 38 15.63 4.38 -2.42
C ALA A 38 15.89 3.49 -3.65
N PRO A 39 14.84 2.94 -4.28
CA PRO A 39 14.97 2.16 -5.50
C PRO A 39 15.52 3.04 -6.63
N SER A 40 16.01 2.39 -7.67
CA SER A 40 16.52 3.07 -8.85
C SER A 40 15.58 2.83 -10.03
N CYS A 41 15.38 3.85 -10.84
CA CYS A 41 14.81 3.72 -12.17
C CYS A 41 15.75 4.33 -13.21
N TYR A 42 15.48 4.09 -14.49
CA TYR A 42 16.45 4.41 -15.54
C TYR A 42 15.81 5.10 -16.75
N VAL A 43 16.61 5.95 -17.39
CA VAL A 43 16.25 6.64 -18.62
C VAL A 43 17.35 6.44 -19.67
N GLU A 44 16.96 6.25 -20.92
CA GLU A 44 17.88 6.08 -22.04
C GLU A 44 17.61 7.10 -23.14
N THR A 45 18.69 7.68 -23.66
CA THR A 45 18.69 8.46 -24.90
C THR A 45 20.08 8.42 -25.52
N ARG A 46 20.12 8.37 -26.86
CA ARG A 46 21.38 8.50 -27.63
C ARG A 46 21.76 9.96 -27.91
N ASP A 47 20.86 10.90 -27.64
CA ASP A 47 21.07 12.34 -27.87
C ASP A 47 21.38 13.05 -26.54
N PRO A 48 22.62 13.55 -26.34
CA PRO A 48 23.01 14.29 -25.15
C PRO A 48 22.14 15.52 -24.88
N LYS A 49 21.67 16.23 -25.92
CA LYS A 49 20.83 17.42 -25.74
C LYS A 49 19.46 17.08 -25.18
N LYS A 50 18.95 15.88 -25.48
CA LYS A 50 17.70 15.39 -24.87
C LYS A 50 17.91 15.08 -23.39
N LEU A 51 19.04 14.48 -23.03
CA LEU A 51 19.40 14.23 -21.65
C LEU A 51 19.50 15.54 -20.86
N ASP A 52 20.15 16.57 -21.41
CA ASP A 52 20.27 17.87 -20.75
C ASP A 52 18.89 18.50 -20.47
N ARG A 53 17.98 18.49 -21.45
CA ARG A 53 16.61 18.99 -21.28
C ARG A 53 15.81 18.19 -20.25
N PHE A 54 16.03 16.87 -20.20
CA PHE A 54 15.45 15.99 -19.21
C PHE A 54 15.94 16.35 -17.81
N LEU A 55 17.26 16.52 -17.62
CA LEU A 55 17.86 16.88 -16.33
C LEU A 55 17.38 18.24 -15.82
N VAL A 56 17.17 19.22 -16.70
CA VAL A 56 16.55 20.52 -16.34
C VAL A 56 15.10 20.37 -15.87
N SER A 57 14.37 19.37 -16.39
CA SER A 57 13.01 19.09 -15.93
C SER A 57 13.01 18.28 -14.64
N LEU A 58 13.95 17.34 -14.52
CA LEU A 58 14.19 16.52 -13.33
C LEU A 58 14.56 17.39 -12.12
N SER A 59 15.36 18.44 -12.30
CA SER A 59 15.75 19.34 -11.20
C SER A 59 14.59 20.11 -10.57
N LYS A 60 13.39 20.06 -11.18
CA LYS A 60 12.15 20.66 -10.67
C LYS A 60 11.27 19.63 -9.94
N THR A 61 11.69 18.37 -9.92
CA THR A 61 11.01 17.27 -9.24
C THR A 61 11.58 17.12 -7.83
N THR A 62 10.83 16.47 -6.95
CA THR A 62 11.23 16.21 -5.56
C THR A 62 11.45 14.73 -5.28
N ALA A 63 10.97 13.87 -6.18
CA ALA A 63 11.04 12.43 -6.03
C ALA A 63 12.31 11.78 -6.55
N PHE A 64 13.11 12.47 -7.36
CA PHE A 64 14.24 11.85 -8.06
C PHE A 64 15.53 12.64 -7.88
N VAL A 65 16.62 11.90 -7.63
CA VAL A 65 17.99 12.43 -7.64
C VAL A 65 18.76 11.76 -8.77
N PRO A 66 19.38 12.54 -9.68
CA PRO A 66 20.23 11.96 -10.72
C PRO A 66 21.48 11.34 -10.10
N VAL A 67 21.82 10.11 -10.49
CA VAL A 67 23.06 9.43 -10.05
C VAL A 67 24.14 9.57 -11.12
N GLY A 68 23.83 9.20 -12.36
CA GLY A 68 24.78 9.23 -13.47
C GLY A 68 24.57 8.10 -14.46
N LYS A 69 25.52 7.94 -15.38
CA LYS A 69 25.51 6.84 -16.34
C LYS A 69 25.80 5.51 -15.64
N THR A 70 25.14 4.46 -16.08
CA THR A 70 25.32 3.10 -15.59
C THR A 70 25.08 2.09 -16.72
N GLU A 71 25.54 0.86 -16.54
CA GLU A 71 25.24 -0.24 -17.45
C GLU A 71 24.29 -1.24 -16.79
N ARG A 72 23.26 -1.67 -17.54
CA ARG A 72 22.31 -2.70 -17.12
C ARG A 72 22.01 -3.64 -18.28
N LYS A 73 21.62 -4.87 -17.94
CA LYS A 73 21.24 -5.87 -18.93
C LYS A 73 19.78 -5.67 -19.34
N ASP A 74 19.54 -5.54 -20.64
CA ASP A 74 18.21 -5.52 -21.23
C ASP A 74 17.54 -6.89 -21.07
N PHE A 75 16.36 -6.91 -20.45
CA PHE A 75 15.60 -8.14 -20.20
C PHE A 75 15.30 -8.92 -21.49
N TRP A 76 14.98 -8.23 -22.59
CA TRP A 76 14.54 -8.89 -23.82
C TRP A 76 15.70 -9.44 -24.65
N THR A 77 16.80 -8.69 -24.70
CA THR A 77 17.92 -9.02 -25.59
C THR A 77 19.08 -9.69 -24.86
N GLY A 78 19.11 -9.61 -23.53
CA GLY A 78 20.21 -10.08 -22.69
C GLY A 78 21.51 -9.27 -22.85
N LYS A 79 21.48 -8.17 -23.61
CA LYS A 79 22.64 -7.33 -23.90
C LYS A 79 22.75 -6.17 -22.91
N ASP A 80 23.97 -5.72 -22.67
CA ASP A 80 24.20 -4.54 -21.85
C ASP A 80 23.77 -3.26 -22.59
N ARG A 81 23.22 -2.33 -21.82
CA ARG A 81 22.76 -1.01 -22.24
C ARG A 81 23.32 0.05 -21.32
N GLU A 82 23.81 1.13 -21.91
CA GLU A 82 24.16 2.34 -21.18
C GLU A 82 22.88 3.13 -20.89
N LEU A 83 22.61 3.36 -19.61
CA LEU A 83 21.43 4.05 -19.10
C LEU A 83 21.85 5.22 -18.20
N PHE A 84 20.92 6.13 -17.93
CA PHE A 84 21.07 7.14 -16.89
C PHE A 84 20.23 6.76 -15.68
N GLU A 85 20.87 6.55 -14.53
CA GLU A 85 20.24 6.12 -13.28
C GLU A 85 19.69 7.30 -12.48
N LEU A 86 18.47 7.10 -11.98
CA LEU A 86 17.77 8.00 -11.09
C LEU A 86 17.47 7.26 -9.78
N LYS A 87 17.84 7.84 -8.64
CA LYS A 87 17.41 7.36 -7.33
C LYS A 87 16.06 7.95 -6.98
N VAL A 88 15.12 7.11 -6.58
CA VAL A 88 13.83 7.54 -6.04
C VAL A 88 14.00 7.86 -4.56
N VAL A 89 13.82 9.12 -4.19
CA VAL A 89 14.00 9.63 -2.82
C VAL A 89 12.71 10.13 -2.18
N ASN A 90 11.60 10.16 -2.93
CA ASN A 90 10.25 10.39 -2.38
C ASN A 90 9.29 9.44 -3.11
N LEU A 91 8.94 8.34 -2.44
CA LEU A 91 8.13 7.26 -3.01
C LEU A 91 6.69 7.74 -3.26
N ASP A 92 6.14 8.58 -2.39
CA ASP A 92 4.77 9.10 -2.48
C ASP A 92 4.54 9.96 -3.74
N ARG A 93 5.60 10.65 -4.19
CA ARG A 93 5.55 11.57 -5.35
C ARG A 93 6.02 10.93 -6.65
N ALA A 94 6.75 9.82 -6.57
CA ALA A 94 7.47 9.25 -7.70
C ALA A 94 6.59 8.95 -8.91
N TYR A 95 5.47 8.23 -8.75
CA TYR A 95 4.57 7.93 -9.87
C TYR A 95 3.95 9.18 -10.49
N GLN A 96 3.60 10.17 -9.67
CA GLN A 96 3.03 11.41 -10.18
C GLN A 96 4.06 12.19 -11.00
N GLU A 97 5.27 12.33 -10.48
CA GLU A 97 6.34 13.13 -11.09
C GLU A 97 6.96 12.44 -12.31
N ILE A 98 7.14 11.11 -12.30
CA ILE A 98 7.65 10.38 -13.48
C ILE A 98 6.66 10.45 -14.64
N ASN A 99 5.35 10.39 -14.38
CA ASN A 99 4.33 10.58 -15.40
C ASN A 99 4.36 12.00 -15.99
N GLN A 100 4.68 13.02 -15.18
CA GLN A 100 4.88 14.38 -15.70
C GLN A 100 6.14 14.50 -16.56
N LEU A 101 7.23 13.85 -16.14
CA LEU A 101 8.46 13.80 -16.92
C LEU A 101 8.25 13.09 -18.25
N TYR A 102 7.60 11.92 -18.25
CA TYR A 102 7.24 11.15 -19.45
C TYR A 102 6.44 11.99 -20.44
N ARG A 103 5.42 12.74 -19.98
CA ARG A 103 4.63 13.63 -20.85
C ARG A 103 5.45 14.77 -21.47
N LYS A 104 6.48 15.27 -20.76
CA LYS A 104 7.36 16.35 -21.26
C LYS A 104 8.46 15.84 -22.17
N HIS A 105 8.91 14.61 -21.98
CA HIS A 105 9.99 13.97 -22.73
C HIS A 105 9.56 12.58 -23.24
N PRO A 106 8.50 12.50 -24.07
CA PRO A 106 7.95 11.22 -24.52
C PRO A 106 8.87 10.48 -25.51
N ASP A 107 9.94 11.13 -25.96
CA ASP A 107 10.93 10.61 -26.89
C ASP A 107 12.12 9.92 -26.22
N LEU A 108 12.12 9.82 -24.89
CA LEU A 108 13.06 9.03 -24.10
C LEU A 108 12.50 7.64 -23.82
N SER A 109 13.38 6.68 -23.59
CA SER A 109 12.97 5.36 -23.07
C SER A 109 13.12 5.34 -21.56
N TYR A 110 12.13 4.80 -20.86
CA TYR A 110 12.06 4.71 -19.40
C TYR A 110 12.04 3.23 -19.01
N TYR A 111 12.79 2.87 -17.98
CA TYR A 111 12.91 1.50 -17.49
C TYR A 111 12.75 1.46 -15.97
N ASP A 112 12.06 0.43 -15.48
CA ASP A 112 11.76 0.19 -14.06
C ASP A 112 11.03 1.36 -13.37
N CYS A 113 10.39 2.24 -14.15
CA CYS A 113 9.65 3.41 -13.67
C CYS A 113 8.20 3.12 -13.28
N ASP A 114 7.68 1.96 -13.69
CA ASP A 114 6.28 1.55 -13.62
C ASP A 114 6.06 0.32 -12.73
N ILE A 115 7.13 -0.27 -12.19
CA ILE A 115 7.05 -1.38 -11.25
C ILE A 115 6.61 -0.84 -9.87
N PRO A 116 5.54 -1.37 -9.26
CA PRO A 116 5.16 -1.09 -7.87
C PRO A 116 6.34 -1.25 -6.91
N PHE A 117 6.55 -0.29 -6.01
CA PHE A 117 7.72 -0.24 -5.14
C PHE A 117 7.84 -1.45 -4.20
N GLU A 118 6.71 -1.86 -3.64
CA GLU A 118 6.52 -3.06 -2.83
C GLU A 118 6.83 -4.33 -3.64
N GLN A 119 6.41 -4.39 -4.90
CA GLN A 119 6.72 -5.53 -5.77
C GLN A 119 8.21 -5.59 -6.10
N PHE A 120 8.82 -4.43 -6.43
CA PHE A 120 10.25 -4.35 -6.70
C PHE A 120 11.09 -4.73 -5.47
N PHE A 121 10.67 -4.29 -4.28
CA PHE A 121 11.30 -4.68 -3.03
C PHE A 121 11.20 -6.20 -2.81
N GLY A 122 10.00 -6.77 -2.94
CA GLY A 122 9.77 -8.20 -2.80
C GLY A 122 10.66 -9.05 -3.71
N TYR A 123 10.74 -8.69 -5.00
CA TYR A 123 11.59 -9.39 -5.96
C TYR A 123 13.08 -9.32 -5.62
N LYS A 124 13.56 -8.18 -5.17
CA LYS A 124 14.97 -8.00 -4.83
C LYS A 124 15.37 -8.77 -3.57
N HIS A 125 14.45 -8.89 -2.61
CA HIS A 125 14.71 -9.46 -1.29
C HIS A 125 14.14 -10.87 -1.10
N ASN A 126 13.51 -11.44 -2.14
CA ASN A 126 12.75 -12.70 -2.07
C ASN A 126 11.70 -12.69 -0.94
N LEU A 127 11.08 -11.54 -0.69
CA LEU A 127 10.03 -11.37 0.30
C LEU A 127 8.68 -11.30 -0.40
N PHE A 128 7.68 -11.90 0.22
CA PHE A 128 6.30 -11.90 -0.26
C PHE A 128 5.35 -11.85 0.94
N PRO A 129 4.12 -11.31 0.77
CA PRO A 129 3.13 -11.29 1.85
C PRO A 129 2.91 -12.69 2.43
N SER A 130 2.68 -12.77 3.74
CA SER A 130 2.51 -14.00 4.53
C SER A 130 3.73 -14.91 4.65
N VAL A 131 4.89 -14.56 4.08
CA VAL A 131 6.10 -15.37 4.22
C VAL A 131 6.52 -15.45 5.68
N ARG A 132 6.84 -16.67 6.15
CA ARG A 132 7.54 -16.82 7.43
C ARG A 132 8.96 -16.30 7.27
N CYS A 133 9.40 -15.44 8.16
CA CYS A 133 10.71 -14.83 8.09
C CYS A 133 11.40 -14.80 9.46
N ARG A 134 12.71 -14.69 9.39
CA ARG A 134 13.58 -14.38 10.51
C ARG A 134 14.02 -12.94 10.37
N PHE A 135 13.90 -12.16 11.44
CA PHE A 135 14.16 -10.73 11.38
C PHE A 135 14.88 -10.21 12.63
N ARG A 136 15.64 -9.13 12.44
CA ARG A 136 16.34 -8.39 13.49
C ARG A 136 16.03 -6.91 13.37
N TYR A 137 15.86 -6.24 14.51
CA TYR A 137 15.48 -4.84 14.54
C TYR A 137 16.04 -4.11 15.77
N GLU A 138 16.12 -2.79 15.68
CA GLU A 138 16.50 -1.88 16.77
C GLU A 138 15.52 -0.70 16.81
N GLY A 139 14.77 -0.57 17.91
CA GLY A 139 13.66 0.38 17.98
C GLY A 139 12.63 0.04 16.91
N GLU A 140 12.35 1.00 16.02
CA GLU A 140 11.47 0.80 14.87
C GLU A 140 12.23 0.41 13.59
N ASN A 141 13.56 0.36 13.62
CA ASN A 141 14.36 0.09 12.42
C ASN A 141 14.51 -1.40 12.18
N LEU A 142 14.02 -1.89 11.04
CA LEU A 142 14.29 -3.23 10.55
C LEU A 142 15.74 -3.28 10.01
N LEU A 143 16.56 -4.15 10.58
CA LEU A 143 17.96 -4.32 10.17
C LEU A 143 18.09 -5.42 9.12
N GLU A 144 17.43 -6.56 9.35
CA GLU A 144 17.49 -7.74 8.50
C GLU A 144 16.12 -8.44 8.51
N CYS A 145 15.71 -8.97 7.37
CA CYS A 145 14.52 -9.81 7.22
C CYS A 145 14.80 -10.86 6.15
N GLU A 146 14.92 -12.11 6.56
CA GLU A 146 15.23 -13.24 5.71
C GLU A 146 14.02 -14.18 5.62
N PRO A 147 13.55 -14.52 4.41
CA PRO A 147 12.48 -15.51 4.26
C PRO A 147 12.99 -16.89 4.72
N LEU A 148 12.13 -17.61 5.43
CA LEU A 148 12.34 -19.00 5.85
C LEU A 148 11.64 -20.00 4.92
N GLU A 149 10.96 -19.49 3.90
CA GLU A 149 10.14 -20.22 2.94
C GLU A 149 10.46 -19.75 1.52
N GLU A 150 10.22 -20.62 0.55
CA GLU A 150 10.39 -20.34 -0.87
C GLU A 150 9.03 -20.27 -1.57
N THR A 151 8.93 -19.51 -2.66
CA THR A 151 7.67 -19.33 -3.41
C THR A 151 7.12 -20.62 -4.03
N GLY A 152 7.96 -21.67 -4.15
CA GLY A 152 7.57 -22.99 -4.64
C GLY A 152 7.11 -23.96 -3.55
N ASP A 153 7.17 -23.55 -2.28
CA ASP A 153 6.68 -24.39 -1.19
C ASP A 153 5.17 -24.62 -1.32
N THR A 154 4.70 -25.74 -0.79
CA THR A 154 3.27 -26.12 -0.85
C THR A 154 2.65 -26.28 0.54
N ASN A 155 3.47 -26.22 1.58
CA ASN A 155 3.06 -26.37 2.97
C ASN A 155 3.46 -25.13 3.75
N TYR A 156 2.51 -24.23 3.93
CA TYR A 156 2.72 -22.97 4.66
C TYR A 156 1.99 -23.05 6.01
N PRO A 157 2.64 -22.70 7.12
CA PRO A 157 1.98 -22.54 8.39
C PRO A 157 1.01 -21.35 8.31
N ALA A 158 -0.20 -21.53 8.86
CA ALA A 158 -1.18 -20.45 8.91
C ALA A 158 -0.66 -19.28 9.75
N MET A 159 -0.79 -18.07 9.21
CA MET A 159 -0.48 -16.83 9.92
C MET A 159 -1.62 -16.51 10.93
N PRO A 160 -1.31 -16.18 12.19
CA PRO A 160 -2.33 -15.97 13.24
C PRO A 160 -2.98 -14.57 13.13
N LEU A 161 -3.82 -14.39 12.11
CA LEU A 161 -4.53 -13.14 11.86
C LEU A 161 -5.70 -12.90 12.82
N ARG A 162 -5.82 -11.68 13.34
CA ARG A 162 -7.05 -11.16 13.95
C ARG A 162 -7.97 -10.64 12.84
N VAL A 163 -9.05 -11.36 12.57
CA VAL A 163 -10.06 -11.02 11.55
C VAL A 163 -11.29 -10.35 12.18
N ALA A 164 -11.54 -9.09 11.80
CA ALA A 164 -12.78 -8.39 12.07
C ALA A 164 -13.69 -8.45 10.84
N GLN A 165 -14.97 -8.74 11.03
CA GLN A 165 -15.96 -8.66 9.95
C GLN A 165 -16.84 -7.45 10.19
N LEU A 166 -16.91 -6.57 9.19
CA LEU A 166 -17.70 -5.35 9.22
C LEU A 166 -18.82 -5.48 8.20
N HIS A 167 -20.05 -5.49 8.70
CA HIS A 167 -21.26 -5.54 7.90
C HIS A 167 -22.08 -4.28 8.16
N GLY A 168 -22.78 -3.77 7.15
CA GLY A 168 -23.65 -2.63 7.36
C GLY A 168 -24.69 -2.45 6.28
N GLU A 169 -25.79 -1.82 6.66
CA GLU A 169 -26.84 -1.36 5.76
C GLU A 169 -26.66 0.13 5.55
N ALA A 170 -26.12 0.48 4.38
CA ALA A 170 -25.81 1.83 4.00
C ALA A 170 -26.53 2.22 2.71
N TYR A 171 -26.86 3.49 2.60
CA TYR A 171 -27.28 4.12 1.36
C TYR A 171 -26.25 5.17 0.96
N LEU A 172 -25.80 5.13 -0.28
CA LEU A 172 -24.78 6.03 -0.79
C LEU A 172 -25.23 6.70 -2.09
N ASP A 173 -25.57 7.98 -1.99
CA ASP A 173 -25.65 8.93 -3.08
C ASP A 173 -24.71 10.12 -2.76
N PRO A 174 -24.03 10.72 -3.75
CA PRO A 174 -23.09 11.82 -3.50
C PRO A 174 -23.66 12.99 -2.67
N ARG A 175 -24.98 13.22 -2.77
CA ARG A 175 -25.69 14.26 -2.00
C ARG A 175 -26.27 13.69 -0.72
N ARG A 176 -26.74 12.44 -0.73
CA ARG A 176 -27.43 11.77 0.38
C ARG A 176 -26.74 10.45 0.73
N ALA A 177 -26.03 10.43 1.85
CA ALA A 177 -25.53 9.19 2.43
C ALA A 177 -26.19 8.96 3.78
N SER A 178 -26.49 7.71 4.10
CA SER A 178 -26.97 7.28 5.41
C SER A 178 -26.42 5.89 5.74
N LEU A 179 -26.28 5.64 7.03
CA LEU A 179 -25.92 4.35 7.60
C LEU A 179 -27.03 4.01 8.60
N HIS A 180 -27.77 2.95 8.34
CA HIS A 180 -28.92 2.55 9.15
C HIS A 180 -28.54 1.50 10.19
N TYR A 181 -27.59 0.64 9.81
CA TYR A 181 -27.09 -0.43 10.64
C TYR A 181 -25.61 -0.64 10.36
N LEU A 182 -24.84 -0.88 11.41
CA LEU A 182 -23.47 -1.36 11.32
C LEU A 182 -23.27 -2.45 12.36
N ALA A 183 -22.55 -3.51 11.99
CA ALA A 183 -22.13 -4.55 12.89
C ALA A 183 -20.66 -4.87 12.70
N LEU A 184 -19.96 -5.03 13.82
CA LEU A 184 -18.56 -5.44 13.90
C LEU A 184 -18.49 -6.77 14.65
N GLN A 185 -18.06 -7.81 13.96
CA GLN A 185 -17.75 -9.10 14.56
C GLN A 185 -16.23 -9.25 14.75
N MET A 186 -15.81 -9.63 15.94
CA MET A 186 -14.41 -9.84 16.33
C MET A 186 -14.29 -11.16 17.08
N GLY A 187 -13.88 -12.22 16.38
CA GLY A 187 -13.97 -13.58 16.89
C GLY A 187 -15.43 -13.95 17.23
N ASP A 188 -15.69 -14.27 18.50
CA ASP A 188 -17.03 -14.62 18.99
C ASP A 188 -17.85 -13.41 19.46
N ALA A 189 -17.23 -12.23 19.58
CA ALA A 189 -17.91 -11.01 19.99
C ALA A 189 -18.58 -10.33 18.79
N MET A 190 -19.80 -9.84 18.97
CA MET A 190 -20.53 -9.06 17.97
C MET A 190 -21.07 -7.78 18.60
N ILE A 191 -20.75 -6.65 17.98
CA ILE A 191 -21.21 -5.32 18.37
C ILE A 191 -22.07 -4.77 17.24
N GLU A 192 -23.23 -4.24 17.60
CA GLU A 192 -24.22 -3.75 16.65
C GLU A 192 -24.62 -2.31 17.00
N TRP A 193 -24.77 -1.49 15.97
CA TRP A 193 -25.24 -0.12 16.07
C TRP A 193 -26.45 0.07 15.15
N GLU A 194 -27.61 0.29 15.76
CA GLU A 194 -28.83 0.80 15.13
C GLU A 194 -29.11 2.18 15.72
N THR A 195 -28.48 3.22 15.19
CA THR A 195 -28.59 4.58 15.74
C THR A 195 -28.50 5.63 14.65
N ASP A 196 -29.27 6.72 14.84
CA ASP A 196 -29.12 7.94 14.05
C ASP A 196 -27.94 8.81 14.53
N ASP A 197 -27.40 8.54 15.73
CA ASP A 197 -26.20 9.20 16.25
C ASP A 197 -24.92 8.56 15.70
N LEU A 198 -24.56 9.00 14.50
CA LEU A 198 -23.34 8.58 13.80
C LEU A 198 -22.06 9.00 14.54
N SER A 199 -22.10 10.03 15.39
CA SER A 199 -20.92 10.45 16.14
C SER A 199 -20.58 9.40 17.19
N ASP A 200 -21.55 9.02 18.01
CA ASP A 200 -21.35 7.99 19.03
C ASP A 200 -20.97 6.64 18.41
N LEU A 201 -21.60 6.29 17.28
CA LEU A 201 -21.26 5.09 16.51
C LEU A 201 -19.78 5.09 16.10
N PHE A 202 -19.27 6.16 15.47
CA PHE A 202 -17.90 6.20 14.99
C PHE A 202 -16.86 6.22 16.11
N HIS A 203 -17.12 6.92 17.22
CA HIS A 203 -16.23 6.86 18.38
C HIS A 203 -16.21 5.46 19.01
N SER A 204 -17.37 4.80 19.10
CA SER A 204 -17.47 3.42 19.58
C SER A 204 -16.76 2.44 18.67
N LEU A 205 -16.95 2.55 17.35
CA LEU A 205 -16.26 1.73 16.35
C LEU A 205 -14.73 1.87 16.48
N ASN A 206 -14.23 3.10 16.55
CA ASN A 206 -12.80 3.36 16.73
C ASN A 206 -12.26 2.72 18.01
N ALA A 207 -12.98 2.84 19.14
CA ALA A 207 -12.56 2.24 20.40
C ALA A 207 -12.41 0.72 20.30
N TYR A 208 -13.32 0.03 19.62
CA TYR A 208 -13.21 -1.42 19.40
C TYR A 208 -12.08 -1.80 18.44
N LEU A 209 -11.86 -1.02 17.38
CA LEU A 209 -10.74 -1.25 16.45
C LEU A 209 -9.38 -1.03 17.11
N ASP A 210 -9.27 -0.04 17.99
CA ASP A 210 -8.05 0.28 18.73
C ASP A 210 -7.74 -0.79 19.79
N ASP A 211 -8.78 -1.28 20.50
CA ASP A 211 -8.62 -2.29 21.55
C ASP A 211 -8.31 -3.68 20.99
N TRP A 212 -9.03 -4.09 19.94
CA TRP A 212 -8.89 -5.44 19.37
C TRP A 212 -7.75 -5.57 18.36
N ASP A 213 -7.42 -4.47 17.68
CA ASP A 213 -6.38 -4.37 16.66
C ASP A 213 -6.44 -5.47 15.57
N PRO A 214 -7.48 -5.45 14.69
CA PRO A 214 -7.62 -6.43 13.61
C PRO A 214 -6.48 -6.33 12.59
N ASP A 215 -5.94 -7.46 12.15
CA ASP A 215 -5.04 -7.49 10.99
C ASP A 215 -5.83 -7.42 9.68
N LEU A 216 -7.02 -8.02 9.64
CA LEU A 216 -7.88 -8.06 8.47
C LEU A 216 -9.26 -7.53 8.82
N ILE A 217 -9.75 -6.57 8.04
CA ILE A 217 -11.12 -6.10 8.06
C ILE A 217 -11.82 -6.66 6.82
N TRP A 218 -12.70 -7.62 7.04
CA TRP A 218 -13.52 -8.23 6.00
C TRP A 218 -14.82 -7.45 5.91
N THR A 219 -15.23 -7.08 4.70
CA THR A 219 -16.49 -6.36 4.48
C THR A 219 -17.43 -7.07 3.51
N THR A 220 -18.73 -6.81 3.63
CA THR A 220 -19.70 -7.22 2.61
C THR A 220 -20.09 -6.00 1.77
N GLY A 221 -19.75 -5.99 0.48
CA GLY A 221 -19.98 -4.82 -0.39
C GLY A 221 -19.12 -3.61 0.01
N GLY A 222 -17.94 -3.85 0.58
CA GLY A 222 -17.04 -2.84 1.15
C GLY A 222 -16.72 -1.70 0.20
N ASP A 223 -15.92 -2.00 -0.81
CA ASP A 223 -15.37 -1.01 -1.74
C ASP A 223 -16.44 -0.29 -2.57
N SER A 224 -17.56 -0.97 -2.87
CA SER A 224 -18.63 -0.44 -3.69
C SER A 224 -19.63 0.42 -2.93
N LEU A 225 -19.80 0.20 -1.62
CA LEU A 225 -20.86 0.83 -0.83
C LEU A 225 -20.42 1.22 0.58
N LEU A 226 -20.00 0.26 1.40
CA LEU A 226 -19.84 0.47 2.84
C LEU A 226 -18.68 1.40 3.16
N MET A 227 -17.48 1.10 2.64
CA MET A 227 -16.28 1.92 2.85
C MET A 227 -16.43 3.36 2.34
N PRO A 228 -16.86 3.60 1.08
CA PRO A 228 -17.10 4.98 0.63
C PRO A 228 -18.13 5.71 1.51
N CYS A 229 -19.19 5.04 1.95
CA CYS A 229 -20.20 5.63 2.81
C CYS A 229 -19.63 6.02 4.20
N LEU A 230 -18.93 5.10 4.85
CA LEU A 230 -18.28 5.34 6.15
C LEU A 230 -17.33 6.52 6.09
N PHE A 231 -16.41 6.55 5.12
CA PHE A 231 -15.48 7.68 4.97
C PHE A 231 -16.18 9.00 4.66
N HIS A 232 -17.24 8.97 3.84
CA HIS A 232 -17.99 10.18 3.49
C HIS A 232 -18.77 10.74 4.69
N LEU A 233 -19.45 9.89 5.46
CA LEU A 233 -20.19 10.28 6.65
C LEU A 233 -19.26 10.78 7.76
N ALA A 234 -18.20 10.03 8.05
CA ALA A 234 -17.21 10.41 9.05
C ALA A 234 -16.50 11.73 8.68
N GLY A 235 -16.20 11.93 7.39
CA GLY A 235 -15.67 13.19 6.86
C GLY A 235 -16.60 14.39 7.05
N ARG A 236 -17.93 14.21 6.93
CA ARG A 236 -18.93 15.27 7.22
C ARG A 236 -18.97 15.65 8.70
N LEU A 237 -18.74 14.68 9.59
CA LEU A 237 -18.69 14.88 11.03
C LEU A 237 -17.31 15.30 11.53
N ASN A 238 -16.30 15.32 10.66
CA ASN A 238 -14.89 15.54 10.99
C ASN A 238 -14.38 14.56 12.07
N ILE A 239 -14.84 13.30 12.01
CA ILE A 239 -14.40 12.21 12.87
C ILE A 239 -13.48 11.31 12.02
N PRO A 240 -12.21 11.12 12.39
CA PRO A 240 -11.34 10.19 11.69
C PRO A 240 -11.73 8.74 12.05
N LEU A 241 -11.81 7.85 11.06
CA LEU A 241 -12.03 6.42 11.31
C LEU A 241 -10.69 5.70 11.45
N HIS A 242 -10.52 4.90 12.50
CA HIS A 242 -9.29 4.17 12.82
C HIS A 242 -9.19 2.82 12.06
N LEU A 243 -9.62 2.83 10.80
CA LEU A 243 -9.56 1.66 9.91
C LEU A 243 -8.13 1.40 9.42
N ASP A 244 -7.32 2.45 9.28
CA ASP A 244 -5.87 2.35 9.04
C ASP A 244 -5.13 2.19 10.38
N ARG A 245 -4.03 1.44 10.42
CA ARG A 245 -3.05 1.52 11.53
C ARG A 245 -2.11 2.71 11.38
N GLU A 246 -1.85 3.12 10.13
CA GLU A 246 -1.05 4.32 9.87
C GLU A 246 -1.83 5.59 10.19
N LEU A 247 -1.14 6.55 10.78
CA LEU A 247 -1.71 7.85 11.11
C LEU A 247 -1.63 8.81 9.91
N ASN A 248 -2.55 9.79 9.89
CA ASN A 248 -2.55 10.89 8.92
C ASN A 248 -2.65 10.45 7.44
N ILE A 249 -3.22 9.28 7.16
CA ILE A 249 -3.46 8.81 5.80
C ILE A 249 -4.43 9.77 5.09
N ARG A 250 -3.95 10.36 4.00
CA ARG A 250 -4.77 11.20 3.13
C ARG A 250 -5.44 10.34 2.06
N ARG A 251 -6.66 9.93 2.33
CA ARG A 251 -7.46 9.15 1.37
C ARG A 251 -8.29 10.06 0.47
N LYS A 252 -8.22 9.82 -0.84
CA LYS A 252 -9.21 10.40 -1.76
C LYS A 252 -10.46 9.52 -1.75
N ILE A 253 -11.57 10.04 -1.26
CA ILE A 253 -12.86 9.37 -1.31
C ILE A 253 -13.39 9.51 -2.75
N SER A 254 -13.52 8.39 -3.46
CA SER A 254 -14.08 8.32 -4.81
C SER A 254 -15.36 7.51 -4.76
N LEU A 255 -16.49 8.13 -5.09
CA LEU A 255 -17.78 7.44 -5.13
C LEU A 255 -18.05 6.79 -6.50
N GLU A 256 -17.17 7.01 -7.48
CA GLU A 256 -17.29 6.48 -8.83
C GLU A 256 -16.20 5.43 -9.09
N GLY A 257 -16.61 4.27 -9.59
CA GLY A 257 -15.71 3.25 -10.11
C GLY A 257 -15.22 3.57 -11.53
N ARG A 258 -14.40 2.69 -12.09
CA ARG A 258 -13.82 2.84 -13.43
C ARG A 258 -14.15 1.64 -14.30
N SER A 259 -14.53 1.90 -15.54
CA SER A 259 -14.70 0.86 -16.56
C SER A 259 -13.45 0.74 -17.42
N TYR A 260 -12.98 -0.49 -17.66
CA TYR A 260 -11.91 -0.79 -18.60
C TYR A 260 -12.24 -2.01 -19.46
N VAL A 261 -11.64 -2.11 -20.64
CA VAL A 261 -11.84 -3.26 -21.54
C VAL A 261 -10.76 -4.29 -21.26
N SER A 262 -11.16 -5.52 -20.93
CA SER A 262 -10.27 -6.67 -20.77
C SER A 262 -10.84 -7.87 -21.53
N TYR A 263 -10.03 -8.49 -22.39
CA TYR A 263 -10.44 -9.62 -23.24
C TYR A 263 -11.76 -9.38 -24.01
N GLY A 264 -11.97 -8.15 -24.52
CA GLY A 264 -13.18 -7.77 -25.26
C GLY A 264 -14.44 -7.57 -24.40
N ARG A 265 -14.31 -7.59 -23.07
CA ARG A 265 -15.41 -7.29 -22.13
C ARG A 265 -15.14 -5.98 -21.41
N ILE A 266 -16.19 -5.18 -21.22
CA ILE A 266 -16.13 -4.02 -20.32
C ILE A 266 -16.26 -4.55 -18.89
N VAL A 267 -15.22 -4.38 -18.10
CA VAL A 267 -15.19 -4.69 -16.67
C VAL A 267 -15.34 -3.37 -15.93
N TYR A 268 -16.33 -3.28 -15.05
CA TYR A 268 -16.46 -2.19 -14.09
C TYR A 268 -15.70 -2.58 -12.82
N ARG A 269 -14.81 -1.70 -12.35
CA ARG A 269 -14.08 -1.84 -11.11
C ARG A 269 -14.53 -0.75 -10.15
N ASP A 270 -15.01 -1.16 -8.99
CA ASP A 270 -15.35 -0.26 -7.91
C ASP A 270 -14.14 0.58 -7.45
N PRO A 271 -14.37 1.69 -6.74
CA PRO A 271 -13.29 2.39 -6.05
C PRO A 271 -12.52 1.45 -5.13
N ASP A 272 -11.24 1.73 -4.91
CA ASP A 272 -10.37 0.89 -4.10
C ASP A 272 -10.09 1.62 -2.78
N TYR A 273 -10.40 0.98 -1.65
CA TYR A 273 -10.21 1.56 -0.32
C TYR A 273 -9.19 0.75 0.51
N PRO A 274 -7.90 0.69 0.08
CA PRO A 274 -6.89 -0.04 0.84
C PRO A 274 -6.73 0.53 2.24
N LEU A 275 -6.43 -0.34 3.19
CA LEU A 275 -6.13 0.04 4.57
C LEU A 275 -4.63 -0.08 4.80
N TRP A 276 -4.00 0.95 5.37
CA TRP A 276 -2.57 0.97 5.63
C TRP A 276 -2.29 0.27 6.96
N GLY A 277 -1.56 -0.83 6.88
CA GLY A 277 -1.24 -1.70 8.03
C GLY A 277 -2.33 -2.69 8.41
N ARG A 278 -3.44 -2.75 7.66
CA ARG A 278 -4.47 -3.79 7.75
C ARG A 278 -4.81 -4.31 6.36
N TRP A 279 -5.29 -5.53 6.24
CA TRP A 279 -5.87 -6.03 5.01
C TRP A 279 -7.35 -5.67 4.95
N HIS A 280 -7.82 -5.35 3.75
CA HIS A 280 -9.23 -5.16 3.45
C HIS A 280 -9.62 -6.14 2.36
N ILE A 281 -10.67 -6.92 2.62
CA ILE A 281 -11.23 -7.94 1.72
C ILE A 281 -12.73 -7.75 1.63
#